data_AF-A0A7X1WRQ8-F1
#
_entry.id   AF-A0A7X1WRQ8-F1
#
_cell.length_a   1.000
_cell.length_b   1.000
_cell.length_c   1.000
_cell.angle_alpha   90.00
_cell.angle_beta   90.00
_cell.angle_gamma   90.00
#
_symmetry.space_group_name_H-M   'P 1'
#
loop_
_entity.id
_entity.type
_entity.pdbx_description
1 polymer ?
#
loop_
_entity_poly.entity_id
_entity_poly.type
_entity_poly.pdbx_seq_one_letter_code
_entity_poly.pdbx_strand_id
1 'polypeptide(L)' 'MSRALLLVLDSFGIGASADADAFGDSGANTLLHIAQACARGEADTPQRQGLLHLPNLARLGLG' A
#
# COMPACT_ATOMS: atom_id res chain seq x y z
N MET A 1 -2.03 -30.01 4.79
CA MET A 1 -2.59 -28.68 5.13
C MET A 1 -4.04 -28.64 4.68
N SER A 2 -5.03 -28.53 5.57
CA SER A 2 -6.47 -28.55 5.22
C SER A 2 -7.17 -27.19 5.35
N ARG A 3 -6.45 -26.14 5.77
CA ARG A 3 -7.02 -24.82 6.05
C ARG A 3 -6.25 -23.75 5.27
N ALA A 4 -6.99 -22.79 4.74
CA ALA A 4 -6.47 -21.56 4.16
C ALA A 4 -7.07 -20.36 4.90
N LEU A 5 -6.28 -19.30 5.05
CA LEU A 5 -6.73 -18.01 5.56
C LEU A 5 -6.59 -17.00 4.43
N LEU A 6 -7.70 -16.40 4.01
CA LEU A 6 -7.72 -15.34 3.01
C LEU A 6 -7.90 -14.01 3.74
N LEU A 7 -6.93 -13.12 3.59
CA LEU A 7 -7.01 -11.74 4.11
C LEU A 7 -7.07 -10.81 2.91
N VAL A 8 -8.12 -9.99 2.86
CA VAL A 8 -8.29 -8.94 1.84
C VAL A 8 -8.01 -7.60 2.49
N LEU A 9 -6.96 -6.92 2.03
CA LEU A 9 -6.71 -5.52 2.36
C LEU A 9 -7.46 -4.67 1.32
N ASP A 10 -8.70 -4.33 1.64
CA ASP A 10 -9.58 -3.62 0.70
C ASP A 10 -8.92 -2.31 0.21
N SER A 11 -9.01 -2.06 -1.09
CA SER A 11 -8.42 -0.91 -1.82
C SER A 11 -6.88 -0.75 -1.77
N PHE A 12 -6.13 -1.67 -1.15
CA PHE A 12 -4.67 -1.56 -1.01
C PHE A 12 -3.92 -1.97 -2.29
N GLY A 13 -4.01 -1.13 -3.34
CA GLY A 13 -3.36 -1.34 -4.63
C GLY A 13 -1.84 -1.07 -4.62
N ILE A 14 -1.12 -1.75 -5.52
CA ILE A 14 0.36 -1.68 -5.65
C ILE A 14 0.85 -1.02 -6.95
N GLY A 15 -0.04 -0.33 -7.66
CA GLY A 15 0.23 0.30 -8.95
C GLY A 15 -0.97 0.21 -9.88
N ALA A 16 -0.94 1.01 -10.94
CA ALA A 16 -2.00 1.06 -11.94
C ALA A 16 -2.04 -0.24 -12.75
N SER A 17 -3.24 -0.69 -13.08
CA SER A 17 -3.45 -1.81 -14.01
C SER A 17 -3.11 -1.41 -15.45
N ALA A 18 -2.94 -2.40 -16.33
CA ALA A 18 -2.64 -2.19 -17.75
C ALA A 18 -3.76 -1.43 -18.50
N ASP A 19 -4.99 -1.46 -18.00
CA ASP A 19 -6.18 -0.81 -18.54
C ASP A 19 -6.54 0.50 -17.81
N ALA A 20 -5.68 1.01 -16.92
CA ALA A 20 -5.99 2.19 -16.10
C ALA A 20 -6.41 3.42 -16.91
N ASP A 21 -5.86 3.60 -18.12
CA ASP A 21 -6.23 4.69 -19.03
C ASP A 21 -7.72 4.66 -19.42
N ALA A 22 -8.31 3.47 -19.55
CA ALA A 22 -9.73 3.32 -19.89
C ALA A 22 -10.66 3.77 -18.75
N PHE A 23 -10.14 3.83 -17.52
CA PHE A 23 -10.88 4.22 -16.32
C PHE A 23 -10.49 5.61 -15.80
N GLY A 24 -9.49 6.26 -16.41
CA GLY A 24 -8.97 7.54 -15.95
C GLY A 24 -8.05 7.44 -14.73
N ASP A 25 -7.54 6.25 -14.44
CA ASP A 25 -6.70 5.95 -13.26
C ASP A 25 -5.21 5.87 -13.61
N SER A 26 -4.79 6.43 -14.74
CA SER A 26 -3.40 6.47 -15.18
C SER A 26 -2.49 7.03 -14.07
N GLY A 27 -1.49 6.24 -13.68
CA GLY A 27 -0.55 6.63 -12.62
C GLY A 27 -1.04 6.39 -11.18
N ALA A 28 -2.23 5.82 -10.98
CA ALA A 28 -2.67 5.41 -9.65
C ALA A 28 -1.68 4.43 -9.01
N ASN A 29 -1.24 4.72 -7.78
CA ASN A 29 -0.39 3.81 -7.01
C ASN A 29 -0.58 4.04 -5.51
N THR A 30 -1.53 3.31 -4.91
CA THR A 30 -1.93 3.51 -3.52
C THR A 30 -0.77 3.31 -2.54
N LEU A 31 -0.08 2.17 -2.59
CA LEU A 31 1.06 1.89 -1.72
C LEU A 31 2.16 2.95 -1.84
N LEU A 32 2.57 3.31 -3.06
CA LEU A 32 3.62 4.31 -3.28
C LEU A 32 3.20 5.67 -2.74
N HIS A 33 2.00 6.15 -3.06
CA HIS A 33 1.55 7.48 -2.65
C HIS A 33 1.36 7.57 -1.12
N ILE A 34 0.91 6.49 -0.47
CA ILE A 34 0.90 6.42 1.01
C ILE A 34 2.32 6.48 1.56
N ALA A 35 3.25 5.69 1.04
CA ALA A 35 4.64 5.68 1.49
C ALA A 35 5.29 7.07 1.33
N GLN A 36 5.03 7.76 0.21
CA GLN A 36 5.49 9.11 -0.05
C GLN A 36 4.86 10.13 0.91
N ALA A 37 3.56 10.04 1.20
CA ALA A 37 2.90 10.92 2.17
C ALA A 37 3.47 10.72 3.59
N CYS A 38 3.71 9.48 4.01
CA CYS A 38 4.42 9.19 5.26
C CYS A 38 5.84 9.79 5.26
N ALA A 39 6.59 9.65 4.16
CA ALA A 39 7.94 10.22 4.05
C ALA A 39 7.96 11.76 4.10
N ARG A 40 6.89 12.43 3.66
CA ARG A 40 6.70 13.87 3.79
C ARG A 40 6.18 14.30 5.17
N GLY A 41 5.90 13.35 6.07
CA GLY A 41 5.32 13.62 7.39
C GLY A 41 3.84 14.00 7.37
N GLU A 42 3.18 13.90 6.21
CA GLU A 42 1.77 14.33 6.04
C GLU A 42 0.78 13.42 6.78
N ALA A 43 1.21 12.21 7.12
CA ALA A 43 0.38 11.29 7.87
C ALA A 43 0.61 11.38 9.39
N ASP A 44 1.50 12.26 9.89
CA ASP A 44 2.03 12.21 11.28
C ASP A 44 0.94 12.44 12.31
N THR A 45 0.84 11.51 13.27
CA THR A 45 -0.12 11.57 14.38
C THR A 45 0.57 11.19 15.70
N PRO A 46 -0.08 11.39 16.86
CA PRO A 46 0.44 10.86 18.12
C PRO A 46 0.66 9.34 18.14
N GLN A 47 -0.01 8.59 17.24
CA GLN A 47 0.08 7.13 17.16
C GLN A 47 1.08 6.62 16.12
N ARG A 48 1.51 7.45 15.15
CA ARG A 48 2.48 7.04 14.11
C ARG A 48 3.27 8.22 13.55
N GLN A 49 4.58 8.03 13.34
CA GLN A 49 5.51 9.05 12.81
C GLN A 49 6.58 8.42 11.90
N GLY A 50 7.18 9.23 11.01
CA GLY A 50 8.19 8.79 10.05
C GLY A 50 7.70 7.96 8.85
N LEU A 51 8.58 7.15 8.27
CA LEU A 51 8.29 6.37 7.06
C LEU A 51 7.15 5.36 7.26
N LEU A 52 6.51 4.94 6.16
CA LEU A 52 5.56 3.82 6.19
C LEU A 52 6.30 2.55 6.63
N HIS A 53 5.93 2.03 7.81
CA HIS A 53 6.63 0.92 8.45
C HIS A 53 5.75 -0.33 8.50
N LEU A 54 6.01 -1.28 7.59
CA LEU A 54 5.26 -2.53 7.44
C LEU A 54 6.18 -3.77 7.58
N PRO A 55 6.89 -3.95 8.71
CA PRO A 55 7.96 -4.94 8.83
C PRO A 55 7.47 -6.39 8.65
N ASN A 56 6.24 -6.68 9.05
CA ASN A 56 5.66 -8.01 8.90
C ASN A 56 5.33 -8.35 7.45
N LEU A 57 4.81 -7.38 6.68
CA LEU A 57 4.51 -7.58 5.25
C LEU A 57 5.81 -7.62 4.43
N ALA A 58 6.80 -6.79 4.79
CA ALA A 58 8.13 -6.85 4.18
C ALA A 58 8.78 -8.23 4.34
N ARG A 59 8.70 -8.81 5.55
CA ARG A 59 9.17 -10.18 5.81
C ARG A 59 8.41 -11.24 5.00
N LEU A 60 7.16 -10.97 4.61
CA LEU A 60 6.35 -11.84 3.77
C LEU A 60 6.58 -11.61 2.25
N GLY A 61 7.41 -10.64 1.87
CA GLY A 61 7.79 -10.36 0.48
C GLY A 61 7.22 -9.07 -0.11
N LEU A 62 6.63 -8.19 0.70
CA LEU A 62 6.24 -6.85 0.24
C LEU A 62 7.47 -5.92 0.22
N GLY A 63 8.10 -5.75 -0.95
CA GLY A 63 9.29 -4.92 -1.18
C GLY A 63 10.05 -5.39 -2.42
#